data_AF-A0A5C7IFL7-F1
#
_entry.id   AF-A0A5C7IFL7-F1
#
_cell.length_a   1.000
_cell.length_b   1.000
_cell.length_c   1.000
_cell.angle_alpha   90.00
_cell.angle_beta   90.00
_cell.angle_gamma   90.00
#
_symmetry.space_group_name_H-M   'P 1'
#
loop_
_entity.id
_entity.type
_entity.pdbx_description
1 polymer ?
#
loop_
_entity_poly.entity_id
_entity_poly.type
_entity_poly.pdbx_seq_one_letter_code
_entity_poly.pdbx_strand_id
1 'polypeptide(L)'
;MEGIVARRVIPSDNSCLFNAVGYVMDHDKNKAPELRQVIAATVVSDPIKYSKAFLGKPKEEYCSWILDSEKWGVGASSTPIVGNLLIYCADFYLIFCGEGAIELSILADYYGREIAAYDIQTIRCDLYGQEKKYLERVMLIYDGLHYDALADYWAVEGLALNLVKEQHRKRTFTNTARFTLRCGVCQIRVVGQKEAMEHAQATGHVNFQEYR
;
A
#
# COMPACT_ATOMS: atom_id res chain seq x y z
N MET A 1 -22.58 -16.06 18.81
CA MET A 1 -21.64 -14.93 18.94
C MET A 1 -21.51 -14.32 17.56
N GLU A 2 -21.91 -13.08 17.39
CA GLU A 2 -21.63 -12.33 16.16
C GLU A 2 -20.11 -12.08 16.11
N GLY A 3 -19.47 -12.33 14.97
CA GLY A 3 -18.05 -12.01 14.79
C GLY A 3 -17.81 -10.51 14.95
N ILE A 4 -16.58 -10.12 15.30
CA ILE A 4 -16.20 -8.71 15.47
C ILE A 4 -14.91 -8.48 14.67
N VAL A 5 -15.02 -7.64 13.63
CA VAL A 5 -13.85 -7.07 12.95
C VAL A 5 -13.52 -5.73 13.59
N ALA A 6 -12.26 -5.56 13.98
CA ALA A 6 -11.76 -4.32 14.55
C ALA A 6 -10.59 -3.77 13.74
N ARG A 7 -10.67 -2.47 13.37
CA ARG A 7 -9.52 -1.71 12.85
C ARG A 7 -8.51 -1.52 13.98
N ARG A 8 -7.29 -2.03 13.78
CA ARG A 8 -6.15 -1.84 14.67
C ARG A 8 -5.24 -0.77 14.07
N VAL A 9 -5.21 0.37 14.74
CA VAL A 9 -4.40 1.51 14.32
C VAL A 9 -2.91 1.17 14.41
N ILE A 10 -2.22 1.41 13.32
CA ILE A 10 -0.78 1.30 13.11
C ILE A 10 -0.20 2.71 13.18
N PRO A 11 1.00 2.90 13.77
CA PRO A 11 1.64 4.21 13.76
C PRO A 11 1.77 4.76 12.34
N SER A 12 1.46 6.04 12.15
CA SER A 12 1.66 6.75 10.89
C SER A 12 3.14 7.08 10.67
N ASP A 13 3.97 6.04 10.66
CA ASP A 13 5.32 6.08 10.13
C ASP A 13 5.28 5.73 8.63
N ASN A 14 6.35 6.03 7.90
CA ASN A 14 6.48 5.72 6.47
C ASN A 14 6.55 4.19 6.21
N SER A 15 6.24 3.38 7.21
CA SER A 15 6.28 1.92 7.21
C SER A 15 4.95 1.28 7.61
N CYS A 16 3.85 2.04 7.65
CA CYS A 16 2.54 1.54 8.04
C CYS A 16 2.09 0.29 7.29
N LEU A 17 2.36 0.19 5.98
CA LEU A 17 2.09 -1.01 5.17
C LEU A 17 2.73 -2.27 5.80
N PHE A 18 4.03 -2.23 6.04
CA PHE A 18 4.78 -3.37 6.56
C PHE A 18 4.39 -3.70 8.01
N ASN A 19 4.16 -2.67 8.83
CA ASN A 19 3.75 -2.85 10.22
C ASN A 19 2.31 -3.38 10.33
N ALA A 20 1.42 -3.00 9.40
CA ALA A 20 0.08 -3.56 9.30
C ALA A 20 0.13 -5.03 8.89
N VAL A 21 0.93 -5.38 7.87
CA VAL A 21 1.17 -6.78 7.47
C VAL A 21 1.76 -7.58 8.62
N GLY A 22 2.82 -7.08 9.25
CA GLY A 22 3.45 -7.71 10.41
C GLY A 22 2.47 -7.96 11.55
N TYR A 23 1.54 -7.04 11.79
CA TYR A 23 0.54 -7.21 12.83
C TYR A 23 -0.49 -8.30 12.52
N VAL A 24 -0.96 -8.39 11.26
CA VAL A 24 -1.94 -9.42 10.89
C VAL A 24 -1.32 -10.79 10.67
N MET A 25 -0.02 -10.86 10.36
CA MET A 25 0.70 -12.12 10.16
C MET A 25 1.29 -12.67 11.46
N ASP A 26 2.02 -11.82 12.20
CA ASP A 26 2.88 -12.19 13.32
C ASP A 26 2.49 -11.53 14.65
N HIS A 27 1.44 -10.68 14.65
CA HIS A 27 1.07 -9.84 15.79
C HIS A 27 2.16 -8.85 16.25
N ASP A 28 3.06 -8.45 15.33
CA ASP A 28 4.13 -7.50 15.59
C ASP A 28 4.01 -6.24 14.74
N LYS A 29 4.00 -5.08 15.40
CA LYS A 29 3.90 -3.75 14.77
C LYS A 29 5.25 -3.15 14.37
N ASN A 30 6.36 -3.87 14.51
CA ASN A 30 7.72 -3.37 14.22
C ASN A 30 8.44 -4.21 13.15
N LYS A 31 7.69 -4.89 12.29
CA LYS A 31 8.24 -5.81 11.26
C LYS A 31 8.81 -5.10 10.04
N ALA A 32 8.65 -3.79 9.92
CA ALA A 32 9.06 -3.06 8.72
C ALA A 32 10.51 -3.30 8.24
N PRO A 33 11.55 -3.26 9.10
CA PRO A 33 12.92 -3.48 8.64
C PRO A 33 13.13 -4.86 8.02
N GLU A 34 12.54 -5.90 8.63
CA GLU A 34 12.63 -7.28 8.17
C GLU A 34 11.89 -7.46 6.84
N LEU A 35 10.65 -6.97 6.74
CA LEU A 35 9.83 -7.15 5.54
C LEU A 35 10.37 -6.40 4.33
N ARG A 36 10.98 -5.24 4.54
CA ARG A 36 11.71 -4.52 3.49
C ARG A 36 12.90 -5.34 2.95
N GLN A 37 13.63 -6.04 3.83
CA GLN A 37 14.71 -6.94 3.41
C GLN A 37 14.19 -8.13 2.61
N VAL A 38 13.09 -8.73 3.03
CA VAL A 38 12.43 -9.83 2.30
C VAL A 38 12.05 -9.38 0.89
N ILE A 39 11.46 -8.20 0.74
CA ILE A 39 11.07 -7.65 -0.56
C ILE A 39 12.29 -7.40 -1.44
N ALA A 40 13.31 -6.72 -0.92
CA ALA A 40 14.55 -6.48 -1.66
C ALA A 40 15.22 -7.78 -2.12
N ALA A 41 15.30 -8.78 -1.23
CA ALA A 41 15.86 -10.09 -1.56
C ALA A 41 15.04 -10.81 -2.65
N THR A 42 13.70 -10.74 -2.55
CA THR A 42 12.80 -11.35 -3.55
C THR A 42 12.98 -10.69 -4.92
N VAL A 43 13.05 -9.36 -4.97
CA VAL A 43 13.28 -8.61 -6.21
C VAL A 43 14.62 -8.96 -6.85
N VAL A 44 15.67 -9.11 -6.05
CA VAL A 44 16.99 -9.53 -6.53
C VAL A 44 16.98 -10.98 -7.06
N SER A 45 16.21 -11.86 -6.44
CA SER A 45 16.18 -13.30 -6.78
C SER A 45 15.56 -13.62 -8.14
N ASP A 46 14.63 -12.79 -8.63
CA ASP A 46 13.93 -13.00 -9.90
C ASP A 46 13.98 -11.73 -10.78
N PRO A 47 15.14 -11.47 -11.41
CA PRO A 47 15.34 -10.27 -12.23
C PRO A 47 14.55 -10.29 -13.54
N ILE A 48 14.01 -11.46 -13.94
CA ILE A 48 13.17 -11.58 -15.14
C ILE A 48 11.78 -11.04 -14.81
N LYS A 49 11.19 -11.49 -13.71
CA LYS A 49 9.89 -10.98 -13.24
C LYS A 49 9.99 -9.52 -12.83
N TYR A 50 10.93 -9.17 -11.95
CA TYR A 50 11.11 -7.82 -11.41
C TYR A 50 12.02 -6.96 -12.29
N SER A 51 11.65 -6.87 -13.57
CA SER A 51 12.34 -6.04 -14.56
C SER A 51 12.07 -4.54 -14.33
N LYS A 52 12.85 -3.67 -14.99
CA LYS A 52 12.62 -2.21 -14.99
C LYS A 52 11.19 -1.84 -15.41
N ALA A 53 10.62 -2.58 -16.36
CA ALA A 53 9.26 -2.34 -16.84
C ALA A 53 8.22 -2.66 -15.74
N PHE A 54 8.47 -3.69 -14.94
CA PHE A 54 7.59 -4.09 -13.84
C PHE A 54 7.71 -3.15 -12.63
N LEU A 55 8.93 -2.81 -12.22
CA LEU A 55 9.21 -1.97 -11.04
C LEU A 55 9.02 -0.47 -11.29
N GLY A 56 8.91 -0.05 -12.55
CA GLY A 56 8.89 1.37 -12.96
C GLY A 56 10.23 2.10 -12.79
N LYS A 57 11.27 1.42 -12.28
CA LYS A 57 12.63 1.94 -12.08
C LYS A 57 13.67 0.81 -12.15
N PRO A 58 14.97 1.11 -12.32
CA PRO A 58 16.03 0.12 -12.24
C PRO A 58 15.98 -0.65 -10.91
N LYS A 59 16.30 -1.95 -10.94
CA LYS A 59 16.18 -2.82 -9.76
C LYS A 59 17.07 -2.36 -8.61
N GLU A 60 18.27 -1.87 -8.90
CA GLU A 60 19.23 -1.38 -7.90
C GLU A 60 18.66 -0.15 -7.18
N GLU A 61 17.99 0.72 -7.95
CA GLU A 61 17.31 1.89 -7.42
C GLU A 61 16.10 1.50 -6.59
N TYR A 62 15.30 0.52 -7.04
CA TYR A 62 14.16 -0.01 -6.27
C TYR A 62 14.61 -0.64 -4.95
N CYS A 63 15.65 -1.48 -4.97
CA CYS A 63 16.16 -2.14 -3.77
C CYS A 63 16.73 -1.12 -2.77
N SER A 64 17.46 -0.12 -3.25
CA SER A 64 17.96 0.96 -2.39
C SER A 64 16.80 1.76 -1.79
N TRP A 65 15.77 2.01 -2.57
CA TRP A 65 14.59 2.76 -2.16
C TRP A 65 13.71 2.00 -1.14
N ILE A 66 13.44 0.71 -1.34
CA ILE A 66 12.57 -0.06 -0.43
C ILE A 66 13.22 -0.32 0.93
N LEU A 67 14.56 -0.38 1.00
CA LEU A 67 15.31 -0.57 2.23
C LEU A 67 15.41 0.70 3.09
N ASP A 68 15.14 1.87 2.52
CA ASP A 68 15.17 3.14 3.23
C ASP A 68 13.89 3.31 4.07
N SER A 69 14.06 3.39 5.39
CA SER A 69 12.95 3.54 6.35
C SER A 69 12.24 4.89 6.26
N GLU A 70 12.88 5.91 5.70
CA GLU A 70 12.26 7.22 5.46
C GLU A 70 11.43 7.22 4.18
N LYS A 71 11.63 6.25 3.28
CA LYS A 71 10.77 6.08 2.11
C LYS A 71 9.51 5.34 2.52
N TRP A 72 8.39 5.88 2.06
CA TRP A 72 7.11 5.22 2.17
C TRP A 72 7.23 3.87 1.47
N GLY A 73 6.61 2.80 1.96
CA GLY A 73 6.65 1.47 1.34
C GLY A 73 6.02 1.36 -0.05
N VAL A 74 5.79 2.50 -0.72
CA VAL A 74 5.01 2.64 -1.94
C VAL A 74 5.81 3.46 -2.96
N GLY A 75 6.25 2.78 -4.02
CA GLY A 75 7.16 3.36 -5.02
C GLY A 75 6.51 4.55 -5.70
N ALA A 76 7.25 5.66 -5.84
CA ALA A 76 6.86 6.82 -6.63
C ALA A 76 6.84 6.55 -8.15
N SER A 77 6.27 5.43 -8.59
CA SER A 77 5.88 5.20 -9.97
C SER A 77 4.41 5.60 -10.16
N SER A 78 4.10 6.85 -9.86
CA SER A 78 2.96 7.52 -10.46
C SER A 78 3.32 7.86 -11.92
N THR A 79 3.52 6.84 -12.76
CA THR A 79 3.34 7.04 -14.20
C THR A 79 1.86 6.86 -14.48
N PRO A 80 1.10 7.92 -14.77
CA PRO A 80 -0.17 7.72 -15.46
C PRO A 80 0.20 7.06 -16.78
N ILE A 81 -0.19 5.80 -16.99
CA ILE A 81 -0.08 5.20 -18.31
C ILE A 81 -1.14 5.92 -19.17
N VAL A 82 -0.73 7.02 -19.77
CA VAL A 82 -1.39 7.62 -20.93
C VAL A 82 -1.09 6.71 -22.11
N GLY A 83 -2.08 5.90 -22.51
CA GLY A 83 -2.05 5.16 -23.77
C GLY A 83 -2.38 3.68 -23.62
N ASN A 84 -3.30 3.22 -24.48
CA ASN A 84 -3.79 1.84 -24.64
C ASN A 84 -2.69 0.82 -25.00
N LEU A 85 -1.69 0.59 -24.15
CA LEU A 85 -0.76 -0.52 -24.33
C LEU A 85 -1.02 -1.62 -23.29
N LEU A 86 -2.00 -2.45 -23.65
CA LEU A 86 -2.30 -3.74 -23.02
C LEU A 86 -1.11 -4.68 -23.23
N ILE A 87 -0.24 -4.83 -22.23
CA ILE A 87 0.69 -5.96 -22.18
C ILE A 87 -0.01 -7.10 -21.44
N TYR A 88 -0.48 -8.06 -22.23
CA TYR A 88 -1.04 -9.32 -21.79
C TYR A 88 0.04 -10.19 -21.15
N CYS A 89 0.01 -10.31 -19.82
CA CYS A 89 0.46 -11.49 -19.10
C CYS A 89 -0.64 -11.84 -18.11
N ALA A 90 -1.16 -13.06 -18.19
CA ALA A 90 -2.03 -13.67 -17.19
C ALA A 90 -1.39 -13.45 -15.79
N ASP A 91 -1.99 -12.80 -14.79
CA ASP A 91 -3.40 -12.66 -14.48
C ASP A 91 -3.75 -11.23 -14.00
N PHE A 92 -4.99 -10.87 -14.29
CA PHE A 92 -5.49 -9.52 -14.53
C PHE A 92 -5.82 -8.74 -13.22
N TYR A 93 -4.84 -8.20 -12.48
CA TYR A 93 -5.14 -7.32 -11.31
C TYR A 93 -4.17 -6.17 -11.01
N LEU A 94 -3.09 -5.99 -11.78
CA LEU A 94 -2.06 -4.98 -11.46
C LEU A 94 -2.31 -3.57 -12.01
N ILE A 95 -3.41 -3.35 -12.75
CA ILE A 95 -3.66 -2.08 -13.45
C ILE A 95 -4.43 -1.05 -12.58
N PHE A 96 -4.92 -1.46 -11.41
CA PHE A 96 -5.62 -0.55 -10.47
C PHE A 96 -5.23 -0.70 -9.00
N CYS A 97 -4.31 -1.62 -8.65
CA CYS A 97 -3.93 -1.81 -7.25
C CYS A 97 -3.18 -0.58 -6.72
N GLY A 98 -3.62 -0.08 -5.58
CA GLY A 98 -3.09 1.13 -4.96
C GLY A 98 -1.62 1.06 -4.56
N GLU A 99 -1.15 2.13 -3.93
CA GLU A 99 0.18 2.24 -3.33
C GLU A 99 0.50 0.99 -2.49
N GLY A 100 1.50 0.16 -2.89
CA GLY A 100 1.92 -1.06 -2.17
C GLY A 100 1.62 -2.41 -2.83
N ALA A 101 1.09 -2.43 -4.07
CA ALA A 101 0.67 -3.67 -4.75
C ALA A 101 1.78 -4.72 -4.93
N ILE A 102 2.99 -4.28 -5.29
CA ILE A 102 4.15 -5.16 -5.51
C ILE A 102 4.55 -5.80 -4.18
N GLU A 103 4.65 -4.98 -3.14
CA GLU A 103 5.04 -5.36 -1.80
C GLU A 103 4.04 -6.35 -1.20
N LEU A 104 2.73 -6.08 -1.31
CA LEU A 104 1.68 -7.00 -0.83
C LEU A 104 1.68 -8.33 -1.58
N SER A 105 1.92 -8.33 -2.90
CA SER A 105 2.03 -9.55 -3.69
C SER A 105 3.21 -10.42 -3.23
N ILE A 106 4.37 -9.82 -3.01
CA ILE A 106 5.56 -10.51 -2.51
C ILE A 106 5.32 -11.05 -1.10
N LEU A 107 4.73 -10.24 -0.21
CA LEU A 107 4.51 -10.63 1.16
C LEU A 107 3.46 -11.75 1.30
N ALA A 108 2.41 -11.74 0.47
CA ALA A 108 1.46 -12.85 0.41
C ALA A 108 2.15 -14.17 0.07
N ASP A 109 3.05 -14.16 -0.92
CA ASP A 109 3.84 -15.33 -1.29
C ASP A 109 4.86 -15.73 -0.22
N TYR A 110 5.53 -14.76 0.41
CA TYR A 110 6.49 -15.01 1.49
C TYR A 110 5.86 -15.69 2.71
N TYR A 111 4.69 -15.21 3.15
CA TYR A 111 3.97 -15.79 4.28
C TYR A 111 3.16 -17.04 3.91
N GLY A 112 2.96 -17.32 2.62
CA GLY A 112 2.09 -18.41 2.17
C GLY A 112 0.63 -18.20 2.58
N ARG A 113 0.16 -16.94 2.56
CA ARG A 113 -1.17 -16.52 3.00
C ARG A 113 -1.75 -15.48 2.06
N GLU A 114 -3.05 -15.50 1.84
CA GLU A 114 -3.70 -14.45 1.08
C GLU A 114 -3.79 -13.15 1.89
N ILE A 115 -3.69 -12.02 1.19
CA ILE A 115 -3.90 -10.69 1.79
C ILE A 115 -5.07 -10.02 1.08
N ALA A 116 -6.06 -9.60 1.85
CA ALA A 116 -7.16 -8.77 1.38
C ALA A 116 -6.95 -7.32 1.82
N ALA A 117 -6.74 -6.41 0.87
CA ALA A 117 -6.62 -4.99 1.13
C ALA A 117 -7.91 -4.26 0.75
N TYR A 118 -8.59 -3.70 1.75
CA TYR A 118 -9.83 -2.94 1.54
C TYR A 118 -9.54 -1.45 1.43
N ASP A 119 -9.91 -0.83 0.31
CA ASP A 119 -9.84 0.62 0.10
C ASP A 119 -11.15 1.27 0.58
N ILE A 120 -11.06 2.16 1.56
CA ILE A 120 -12.21 2.89 2.10
C ILE A 120 -12.82 3.83 1.07
N GLN A 121 -12.01 4.53 0.28
CA GLN A 121 -12.49 5.52 -0.68
C GLN A 121 -13.30 4.85 -1.78
N THR A 122 -12.83 3.72 -2.31
CA THR A 122 -13.48 3.04 -3.45
C THR A 122 -14.40 1.89 -3.03
N ILE A 123 -14.35 1.45 -1.77
CA ILE A 123 -15.02 0.25 -1.24
C ILE A 123 -14.53 -1.04 -1.95
N ARG A 124 -13.43 -0.96 -2.70
CA ARG A 124 -12.83 -2.11 -3.39
C ARG A 124 -12.07 -2.97 -2.39
N CYS A 125 -12.01 -4.27 -2.67
CA CYS A 125 -11.13 -5.22 -2.00
C CYS A 125 -10.18 -5.81 -3.06
N ASP A 126 -8.88 -5.59 -2.89
CA ASP A 126 -7.85 -6.21 -3.71
C ASP A 126 -7.30 -7.44 -2.99
N LEU A 127 -7.21 -8.57 -3.70
CA LEU A 127 -6.81 -9.85 -3.15
C LEU A 127 -5.47 -10.27 -3.74
N TYR A 128 -4.48 -10.47 -2.88
CA TYR A 128 -3.12 -10.87 -3.24
C TYR A 128 -2.91 -12.34 -2.86
N GLY A 129 -2.42 -13.15 -3.81
CA GLY A 129 -2.17 -14.59 -3.62
C GLY A 129 -3.33 -15.53 -4.00
N GLN A 130 -4.39 -15.02 -4.66
CA GLN A 130 -5.61 -15.79 -4.96
C GLN A 130 -5.37 -17.12 -5.70
N GLU A 131 -4.45 -17.12 -6.68
CA GLU A 131 -4.17 -18.28 -7.52
C GLU A 131 -3.38 -19.38 -6.79
N LYS A 132 -2.93 -19.11 -5.57
CA LYS A 132 -2.05 -20.00 -4.79
C LYS A 132 -2.82 -20.93 -3.85
N LYS A 133 -4.14 -20.74 -3.70
CA LYS A 133 -5.02 -21.55 -2.85
C LYS A 133 -4.52 -21.64 -1.39
N TYR A 134 -4.05 -20.51 -0.85
CA TYR A 134 -3.66 -20.45 0.56
C TYR A 134 -4.87 -20.73 1.46
N LEU A 135 -4.63 -21.38 2.60
CA LEU A 135 -5.68 -21.79 3.53
C LEU A 135 -6.18 -20.64 4.42
N GLU A 136 -5.36 -19.61 4.56
CA GLU A 136 -5.58 -18.49 5.46
C GLU A 136 -5.50 -17.17 4.70
N ARG A 137 -6.36 -16.24 5.08
CA ARG A 137 -6.44 -14.89 4.55
C ARG A 137 -6.37 -13.89 5.68
N VAL A 138 -5.51 -12.89 5.54
CA VAL A 138 -5.44 -11.73 6.44
C VAL A 138 -6.01 -10.50 5.77
N MET A 139 -6.37 -9.49 6.56
CA MET A 139 -7.11 -8.33 6.07
C MET A 139 -6.43 -7.01 6.49
N LEU A 140 -6.33 -6.09 5.55
CA LEU A 140 -5.83 -4.74 5.72
C LEU A 140 -6.92 -3.74 5.33
N ILE A 141 -6.85 -2.53 5.87
CA ILE A 141 -7.70 -1.41 5.47
C ILE A 141 -6.83 -0.21 5.09
N TYR A 142 -7.15 0.42 3.96
CA TYR A 142 -6.42 1.51 3.36
C TYR A 142 -7.33 2.72 3.21
N ASP A 143 -6.84 3.89 3.65
CA ASP A 143 -7.62 5.13 3.64
C ASP A 143 -7.23 6.11 2.54
N GLY A 144 -6.39 5.69 1.58
CA GLY A 144 -5.85 6.56 0.54
C GLY A 144 -4.44 7.09 0.84
N LEU A 145 -3.97 6.96 2.08
CA LEU A 145 -2.60 7.35 2.48
C LEU A 145 -1.95 6.35 3.44
N HIS A 146 -2.76 5.70 4.28
CA HIS A 146 -2.31 4.91 5.41
C HIS A 146 -2.96 3.53 5.42
N TYR A 147 -2.17 2.52 5.80
CA TYR A 147 -2.61 1.14 6.01
C TYR A 147 -2.75 0.82 7.49
N ASP A 148 -3.89 0.24 7.84
CA ASP A 148 -4.15 -0.34 9.15
C ASP A 148 -4.47 -1.82 9.05
N ALA A 149 -4.28 -2.53 10.15
CA ALA A 149 -4.64 -3.93 10.27
C ALA A 149 -6.14 -4.09 10.57
N LEU A 150 -6.80 -5.03 9.89
CA LEU A 150 -8.11 -5.51 10.32
C LEU A 150 -7.92 -6.80 11.10
N ALA A 151 -8.06 -6.69 12.42
CA ALA A 151 -8.07 -7.86 13.29
C ALA A 151 -9.47 -8.45 13.33
N ASP A 152 -9.58 -9.71 12.96
CA ASP A 152 -10.82 -10.47 13.07
C ASP A 152 -10.60 -11.69 13.95
N TYR A 153 -11.62 -11.98 14.73
CA TYR A 153 -11.77 -13.22 15.44
C TYR A 153 -12.78 -13.99 14.58
N TRP A 154 -12.32 -15.05 13.91
CA TRP A 154 -13.06 -15.78 12.85
C TRP A 154 -13.20 -14.94 11.56
N ALA A 155 -12.24 -15.06 10.62
CA ALA A 155 -12.18 -14.31 9.36
C ALA A 155 -13.52 -14.30 8.57
N VAL A 156 -14.38 -13.31 8.85
CA VAL A 156 -15.67 -13.11 8.18
C VAL A 156 -15.59 -11.88 7.31
N GLU A 157 -15.31 -12.10 6.03
CA GLU A 157 -15.18 -11.05 5.00
C GLU A 157 -16.37 -10.10 4.94
N GLY A 158 -17.58 -10.61 5.21
CA GLY A 158 -18.79 -9.79 5.25
C GLY A 158 -18.75 -8.70 6.31
N LEU A 159 -18.11 -8.96 7.46
CA LEU A 159 -17.96 -7.98 8.53
C LEU A 159 -16.92 -6.91 8.19
N ALA A 160 -15.80 -7.31 7.56
CA ALA A 160 -14.79 -6.38 7.09
C ALA A 160 -15.38 -5.40 6.06
N LEU A 161 -16.14 -5.90 5.08
CA LEU A 161 -16.81 -5.06 4.08
C LEU A 161 -17.83 -4.10 4.71
N ASN A 162 -18.57 -4.54 5.73
CA ASN A 162 -19.50 -3.66 6.44
C ASN A 162 -18.79 -2.52 7.18
N LEU A 163 -17.66 -2.82 7.83
CA LEU A 163 -16.82 -1.82 8.48
C LEU A 163 -16.25 -0.82 7.46
N VAL A 164 -15.81 -1.29 6.30
CA VAL A 164 -15.31 -0.42 5.21
C VAL A 164 -16.41 0.49 4.68
N LYS A 165 -17.62 -0.03 4.44
CA LYS A 165 -18.78 0.77 4.02
C LYS A 165 -19.17 1.83 5.05
N GLU A 166 -19.09 1.50 6.34
CA GLU A 166 -19.33 2.43 7.43
C GLU A 166 -18.29 3.57 7.43
N GLN A 167 -17.01 3.23 7.29
CA GLN A 167 -15.91 4.20 7.20
C GLN A 167 -16.00 5.09 5.95
N HIS A 168 -16.39 4.50 4.82
CA HIS A 168 -16.66 5.26 3.59
C HIS A 168 -17.78 6.28 3.80
N ARG A 169 -18.90 5.88 4.43
CA ARG A 169 -20.02 6.78 4.73
C ARG A 169 -19.61 7.93 5.64
N LYS A 170 -18.71 7.66 6.59
CA LYS A 170 -18.12 8.65 7.50
C LYS A 170 -17.02 9.50 6.84
N ARG A 171 -16.63 9.19 5.59
CA ARG A 171 -15.53 9.84 4.86
C ARG A 171 -14.21 9.82 5.63
N THR A 172 -13.92 8.71 6.32
CA THR A 172 -12.64 8.52 7.02
C THR A 172 -11.57 8.01 6.05
N PHE A 173 -11.34 8.77 4.98
CA PHE A 173 -10.34 8.52 3.95
C PHE A 173 -9.80 9.84 3.38
N THR A 174 -8.60 9.80 2.83
CA THR A 174 -7.90 10.93 2.24
C THR A 174 -7.97 10.82 0.72
N ASN A 175 -8.63 11.79 0.08
CA ASN A 175 -8.68 11.84 -1.37
C ASN A 175 -7.39 12.43 -1.93
N THR A 176 -6.45 11.56 -2.31
CA THR A 176 -5.12 11.97 -2.80
C THR A 176 -5.13 12.76 -4.11
N ALA A 177 -6.25 12.73 -4.85
CA ALA A 177 -6.39 13.52 -6.06
C ALA A 177 -6.75 15.00 -5.80
N ARG A 178 -7.30 15.32 -4.62
CA ARG A 178 -7.89 16.66 -4.37
C ARG A 178 -7.57 17.28 -3.01
N PHE A 179 -6.90 16.56 -2.12
CA PHE A 179 -6.48 17.10 -0.83
C PHE A 179 -5.48 18.25 -0.99
N THR A 180 -5.65 19.31 -0.19
CA THR A 180 -4.69 20.40 -0.12
C THR A 180 -3.59 20.07 0.87
N LEU A 181 -2.35 20.19 0.41
CA LEU A 181 -1.15 20.05 1.22
C LEU A 181 -0.48 21.41 1.36
N ARG A 182 0.14 21.63 2.51
CA ARG A 182 1.03 22.77 2.77
C ARG A 182 2.44 22.26 3.00
N CYS A 183 3.40 22.79 2.27
CA CYS A 183 4.81 22.52 2.50
C CYS A 183 5.23 23.12 3.86
N GLY A 184 5.77 22.31 4.76
CA GLY A 184 6.24 22.75 6.07
C GLY A 184 7.46 23.67 6.02
N VAL A 185 8.20 23.69 4.89
CA VAL A 185 9.41 24.50 4.73
C VAL A 185 9.09 25.88 4.14
N CYS A 186 8.46 25.93 2.96
CA CYS A 186 8.20 27.20 2.26
C CYS A 186 6.74 27.66 2.32
N GLN A 187 5.86 26.92 3.00
CA GLN A 187 4.43 27.25 3.19
C GLN A 187 3.58 27.31 1.91
N ILE A 188 4.15 26.98 0.74
CA ILE A 188 3.41 26.84 -0.52
C ILE A 188 2.36 25.74 -0.36
N ARG A 189 1.17 26.04 -0.86
CA ARG A 189 0.05 25.11 -0.92
C ARG A 189 0.04 24.42 -2.28
N VAL A 190 -0.13 23.13 -2.26
CA VAL A 190 -0.21 22.27 -3.45
C VAL A 190 -1.46 21.41 -3.33
N VAL A 191 -2.07 21.08 -4.46
CA VAL A 191 -3.29 20.28 -4.53
C VAL A 191 -2.96 18.90 -5.07
N GLY A 192 -3.24 17.88 -4.25
CA GLY A 192 -3.03 16.50 -4.60
C GLY A 192 -1.56 16.07 -4.59
N GLN A 193 -1.37 14.77 -4.77
CA GLN A 193 -0.05 14.14 -4.75
C GLN A 193 0.84 14.60 -5.91
N LYS A 194 0.25 14.81 -7.09
CA LYS A 194 0.99 15.22 -8.29
C LYS A 194 1.72 16.56 -8.07
N GLU A 195 1.01 17.59 -7.61
CA GLU A 195 1.63 18.89 -7.36
C GLU A 195 2.62 18.83 -6.20
N ALA A 196 2.37 18.00 -5.18
CA ALA A 196 3.33 17.78 -4.09
C ALA A 196 4.64 17.13 -4.58
N MET A 197 4.55 16.16 -5.50
CA MET A 197 5.73 15.55 -6.12
C MET A 197 6.50 16.55 -6.98
N GLU A 198 5.81 17.31 -7.83
CA GLU A 198 6.41 18.36 -8.65
C GLU A 198 7.10 19.42 -7.78
N HIS A 199 6.48 19.83 -6.68
CA HIS A 199 7.07 20.73 -5.69
C HIS A 199 8.31 20.15 -5.02
N ALA A 200 8.26 18.90 -4.59
CA ALA A 200 9.40 18.23 -3.96
C ALA A 200 10.59 18.09 -4.93
N GLN A 201 10.33 17.80 -6.20
CA GLN A 201 11.36 17.72 -7.23
C GLN A 201 11.98 19.08 -7.54
N ALA A 202 11.18 20.14 -7.62
CA ALA A 202 11.66 21.48 -7.92
C ALA A 202 12.42 22.13 -6.75
N THR A 203 12.04 21.81 -5.51
CA THR A 203 12.52 22.54 -4.32
C THR A 203 13.35 21.71 -3.36
N GLY A 204 13.32 20.37 -3.47
CA GLY A 204 13.90 19.45 -2.49
C GLY A 204 13.08 19.32 -1.20
N HIS A 205 11.94 20.00 -1.08
CA HIS A 205 11.11 19.94 0.13
C HIS A 205 10.21 18.70 0.14
N VAL A 206 10.34 17.86 1.16
CA VAL A 206 9.54 16.63 1.31
C VAL A 206 8.59 16.63 2.53
N ASN A 207 8.65 17.67 3.36
CA ASN A 207 7.76 17.81 4.52
C ASN A 207 6.44 18.48 4.11
N PHE A 208 5.37 17.71 3.97
CA PHE A 208 4.03 18.20 3.66
C PHE A 208 3.04 17.85 4.77
N GLN A 209 2.10 18.76 5.03
CA GLN A 209 1.01 18.57 5.98
C GLN A 209 -0.32 18.79 5.28
N GLU A 210 -1.31 17.93 5.53
CA GLU A 210 -2.68 18.14 5.06
C GLU A 210 -3.22 19.44 5.66
N TYR A 211 -3.71 20.32 4.80
CA TYR A 211 -4.29 21.59 5.15
C TYR A 211 -5.78 21.54 4.82
N ARG A 212 -6.63 21.59 5.86
CA ARG A 212 -8.08 21.67 5.75
C ARG A 212 -8.57 23.11 5.89
#